data_AF-A0A7X7D8Y0-F1
#
_entry.id   AF-A0A7X7D8Y0-F1
#
_cell.length_a   1.000
_cell.length_b   1.000
_cell.length_c   1.000
_cell.angle_alpha   90.00
_cell.angle_beta   90.00
_cell.angle_gamma   90.00
#
_symmetry.space_group_name_H-M   'P 1'
#
loop_
_entity.id
_entity.type
_entity.pdbx_description
1 polymer ?
#
loop_
_entity_poly.entity_id
_entity_poly.type
_entity_poly.pdbx_seq_one_letter_code
_entity_poly.pdbx_strand_id
1 'polypeptide(L)'
;MSTTEELIGRADVNDVDAMEAIMAIAAEDGDANIRAVKDHADAIFTWDYEKGRRPALNKLYEKAKVSQWNGETDLPWETAVDPMDLVELQRAQFGVTPEMRKENTRGTPFEKWSDAQFDELALESNNWMLSQFMHGEQGALICTAKIVETVPWIDAKYYAATQVMDEARHVEVFARYLDTKLNGHYPLNAHLGLLLDDIIEDSRWDITYLGMQIMVEGLALAAFGFMHMTTPEPLLKQLLRYVMSDEARHVAFGVLTLKEYYEELTLAEVRERQEFAFEAAVRMRDRLMMQEVLHRLDVDVKGAVQFALNDPGRQIFQQMLFSKIVPNCKKLGLLDAGDGWLRQKFGELGVIQFEDLTDTSDEYESFALGEQELAPQA
;
A
#
# COMPACT_ATOMS: atom_id res chain seq x y z
N MET A 1 -5.96 -20.37 19.76
CA MET A 1 -5.50 -19.84 18.47
C MET A 1 -6.74 -19.44 17.73
N SER A 2 -6.80 -18.20 17.28
CA SER A 2 -7.89 -17.73 16.42
C SER A 2 -7.85 -18.52 15.11
N THR A 3 -8.99 -19.06 14.71
CA THR A 3 -9.19 -19.73 13.43
C THR A 3 -9.22 -18.68 12.31
N THR A 4 -9.01 -19.11 11.05
CA THR A 4 -9.18 -18.20 9.89
C THR A 4 -10.58 -17.57 9.89
N GLU A 5 -11.61 -18.34 10.26
CA GLU A 5 -12.98 -17.86 10.35
C GLU A 5 -13.16 -16.76 11.41
N GLU A 6 -12.53 -16.91 12.59
CA GLU A 6 -12.56 -15.89 13.63
C GLU A 6 -11.83 -14.61 13.24
N LEU A 7 -10.75 -14.71 12.45
CA LEU A 7 -9.91 -13.57 12.06
C LEU A 7 -10.47 -12.76 10.88
N ILE A 8 -10.93 -13.45 9.84
CA ILE A 8 -11.32 -12.80 8.58
C ILE A 8 -12.77 -13.08 8.16
N GLY A 9 -13.57 -13.71 9.04
CA GLY A 9 -14.98 -14.00 8.80
C GLY A 9 -15.26 -15.13 7.80
N ARG A 10 -14.24 -15.89 7.40
CA ARG A 10 -14.36 -17.03 6.47
C ARG A 10 -13.31 -18.10 6.74
N ALA A 11 -13.65 -19.37 6.50
CA ALA A 11 -12.76 -20.50 6.79
C ALA A 11 -11.59 -20.64 5.80
N ASP A 12 -11.82 -20.29 4.53
CA ASP A 12 -10.83 -20.28 3.45
C ASP A 12 -10.61 -18.85 2.95
N VAL A 13 -9.35 -18.45 2.77
CA VAL A 13 -9.00 -17.14 2.19
C VAL A 13 -9.51 -16.99 0.76
N ASN A 14 -9.75 -18.08 0.02
CA ASN A 14 -10.20 -18.06 -1.38
C ASN A 14 -11.68 -18.45 -1.54
N ASP A 15 -12.48 -18.38 -0.46
CA ASP A 15 -13.91 -18.63 -0.53
C ASP A 15 -14.61 -17.58 -1.40
N VAL A 16 -15.04 -18.01 -2.59
CA VAL A 16 -15.67 -17.16 -3.62
C VAL A 16 -16.97 -16.55 -3.13
N ASP A 17 -17.80 -17.30 -2.40
CA ASP A 17 -19.10 -16.81 -1.95
C ASP A 17 -18.92 -15.74 -0.85
N ALA A 18 -17.93 -15.92 0.04
CA ALA A 18 -17.57 -14.91 1.02
C ALA A 18 -16.94 -13.66 0.37
N MET A 19 -16.06 -13.83 -0.63
CA MET A 19 -15.48 -12.73 -1.39
C MET A 19 -16.54 -11.92 -2.15
N GLU A 20 -17.48 -12.60 -2.80
CA GLU A 20 -18.61 -11.97 -3.49
C GLU A 20 -19.45 -11.12 -2.52
N ALA A 21 -19.77 -11.65 -1.34
CA ALA A 21 -20.55 -10.94 -0.34
C ALA A 21 -19.86 -9.64 0.12
N ILE A 22 -18.54 -9.66 0.28
CA ILE A 22 -17.78 -8.46 0.65
C ILE A 22 -17.72 -7.47 -0.52
N MET A 23 -17.53 -7.96 -1.75
CA MET A 23 -17.47 -7.13 -2.95
C MET A 23 -18.82 -6.58 -3.41
N ALA A 24 -19.94 -7.14 -2.93
CA ALA A 24 -21.27 -6.59 -3.16
C ALA A 24 -21.44 -5.18 -2.56
N ILE A 25 -20.57 -4.82 -1.59
CA ILE A 25 -20.53 -3.50 -0.97
C ILE A 25 -19.37 -2.73 -1.60
N ALA A 26 -19.66 -1.97 -2.66
CA ALA A 26 -18.75 -0.95 -3.15
C ALA A 26 -18.87 0.31 -2.31
N ALA A 27 -17.76 1.00 -2.08
CA ALA A 27 -17.82 2.34 -1.55
C ALA A 27 -18.58 3.23 -2.56
N GLU A 28 -19.63 3.89 -2.10
CA GLU A 28 -20.38 4.86 -2.89
C GLU A 28 -19.74 6.24 -2.75
N ASP A 29 -19.92 7.10 -3.76
CA ASP A 29 -19.57 8.51 -3.67
C ASP A 29 -20.44 9.16 -2.57
N GLY A 30 -19.87 9.34 -1.38
CA GLY A 30 -20.59 9.88 -0.23
C GLY A 30 -20.69 11.41 -0.26
N ASP A 31 -21.81 11.95 0.23
CA ASP A 31 -22.03 13.40 0.42
C ASP A 31 -21.16 14.02 1.56
N ALA A 32 -20.49 13.19 2.37
CA ALA A 32 -19.73 13.64 3.53
C ALA A 32 -18.22 13.65 3.26
N ASN A 33 -17.66 14.84 3.05
CA ASN A 33 -16.22 15.06 2.85
C ASN A 33 -15.36 14.81 4.10
N ILE A 34 -15.94 14.38 5.24
CA ILE A 34 -15.24 14.23 6.52
C ILE A 34 -15.77 13.00 7.27
N ARG A 35 -14.86 12.09 7.64
CA ARG A 35 -15.10 10.95 8.53
C ARG A 35 -14.22 11.07 9.76
N ALA A 36 -14.79 10.85 10.95
CA ALA A 36 -14.04 10.80 12.21
C ALA A 36 -13.74 9.34 12.56
N VAL A 37 -12.51 9.08 13.00
CA VAL A 37 -12.05 7.80 13.56
C VAL A 37 -11.53 8.08 14.96
N LYS A 38 -11.82 7.20 15.91
CA LYS A 38 -11.46 7.44 17.31
C LYS A 38 -10.02 7.01 17.57
N ASP A 39 -9.20 7.92 18.05
CA ASP A 39 -7.89 7.57 18.61
C ASP A 39 -8.05 7.12 20.08
N HIS A 40 -7.63 5.89 20.37
CA HIS A 40 -7.66 5.30 21.72
C HIS A 40 -6.30 5.33 22.44
N ALA A 41 -5.29 6.00 21.89
CA ALA A 41 -3.98 6.13 22.48
C ALA A 41 -3.85 7.42 23.31
N ASP A 42 -2.97 7.38 24.32
CA ASP A 42 -2.59 8.57 25.09
C ASP A 42 -1.54 9.38 24.33
N ALA A 43 -1.64 10.71 24.42
CA ALA A 43 -0.58 11.61 23.96
C ALA A 43 0.65 11.53 24.88
N ILE A 44 1.82 11.19 24.34
CA ILE A 44 3.05 11.02 25.12
C ILE A 44 4.01 12.19 24.91
N PHE A 45 4.22 12.97 25.97
CA PHE A 45 5.33 13.92 26.04
C PHE A 45 6.64 13.22 26.41
N THR A 46 7.64 13.32 25.55
CA THR A 46 9.01 12.83 25.81
C THR A 46 9.90 14.00 26.23
N TRP A 47 10.26 14.06 27.51
CA TRP A 47 11.13 15.10 28.07
C TRP A 47 12.63 14.76 28.00
N ASP A 48 12.95 13.55 27.55
CA ASP A 48 14.32 13.15 27.23
C ASP A 48 14.67 13.68 25.84
N TYR A 49 15.50 14.73 25.80
CA TYR A 49 15.95 15.39 24.58
C TYR A 49 17.35 14.93 24.13
N GLU A 50 17.90 13.88 24.72
CA GLU A 50 19.18 13.30 24.29
C GLU A 50 19.02 12.65 22.91
N LYS A 51 19.24 13.45 21.87
CA LYS A 51 19.23 13.02 20.48
C LYS A 51 20.33 11.99 20.21
N GLY A 52 19.98 10.94 19.47
CA GLY A 52 20.92 9.91 19.03
C GLY A 52 21.05 8.71 19.97
N ARG A 53 20.18 8.59 20.99
CA ARG A 53 20.07 7.36 21.79
C ARG A 53 19.71 6.16 20.93
N ARG A 54 19.01 6.39 19.81
CA ARG A 54 18.82 5.43 18.72
C ARG A 54 19.57 5.89 17.47
N PRO A 55 20.84 5.46 17.29
CA PRO A 55 21.68 5.94 16.19
C PRO A 55 21.08 5.71 14.80
N ALA A 56 20.36 4.59 14.59
CA ALA A 56 19.74 4.27 13.32
C ALA A 56 18.61 5.25 12.97
N LEU A 57 17.74 5.56 13.94
CA LEU A 57 16.66 6.55 13.77
C LEU A 57 17.24 7.96 13.56
N ASN A 58 18.27 8.32 14.31
CA ASN A 58 18.95 9.59 14.11
C ASN A 58 19.60 9.70 12.72
N LYS A 59 20.19 8.61 12.20
CA LYS A 59 20.72 8.58 10.83
C LYS A 59 19.61 8.82 9.80
N LEU A 60 18.47 8.16 9.96
CA LEU A 60 17.30 8.38 9.11
C LEU A 60 16.82 9.82 9.17
N TYR A 61 16.72 10.42 10.35
CA TYR A 61 16.30 11.81 10.53
C TYR A 61 17.27 12.81 9.89
N GLU A 62 18.58 12.62 10.09
CA GLU A 62 19.58 13.47 9.43
C GLU A 62 19.51 13.39 7.91
N LYS A 63 19.23 12.19 7.37
CA LYS A 63 19.03 11.98 5.93
C LYS A 63 17.75 12.66 5.44
N ALA A 64 16.62 12.45 6.11
CA ALA A 64 15.33 13.00 5.73
C ALA A 64 15.34 14.53 5.63
N LYS A 65 16.08 15.23 6.50
CA LYS A 65 16.21 16.70 6.43
C LYS A 65 16.83 17.24 5.15
N VAL A 66 17.69 16.46 4.48
CA VAL A 66 18.42 16.91 3.29
C VAL A 66 17.93 16.26 2.00
N SER A 67 17.03 15.27 2.10
CA SER A 67 16.44 14.54 0.96
C SER A 67 15.03 15.04 0.62
N GLN A 68 14.73 16.30 0.93
CA GLN A 68 13.42 16.90 0.70
C GLN A 68 13.29 17.40 -0.75
N TRP A 69 12.11 17.16 -1.34
CA TRP A 69 11.73 17.66 -2.66
C TRP A 69 10.40 18.42 -2.57
N ASN A 70 10.13 19.27 -3.55
CA ASN A 70 8.93 20.11 -3.61
C ASN A 70 7.97 19.60 -4.70
N GLY A 71 6.75 19.25 -4.28
CA GLY A 71 5.70 18.75 -5.16
C GLY A 71 5.33 19.69 -6.29
N GLU A 72 5.41 21.00 -6.09
CA GLU A 72 5.05 22.03 -7.08
C GLU A 72 6.17 22.26 -8.10
N THR A 73 7.42 22.30 -7.66
CA THR A 73 8.54 22.77 -8.51
C THR A 73 9.42 21.68 -9.08
N ASP A 74 9.48 20.51 -8.44
CA ASP A 74 10.45 19.47 -8.81
C ASP A 74 9.83 18.40 -9.73
N LEU A 75 8.52 18.47 -9.98
CA LEU A 75 7.78 17.65 -10.92
C LEU A 75 7.40 18.44 -12.18
N PRO A 76 7.51 17.86 -13.39
CA PRO A 76 7.24 18.55 -14.65
C PRO A 76 5.73 18.61 -14.96
N TRP A 77 4.97 19.37 -14.17
CA TRP A 77 3.50 19.46 -14.29
C TRP A 77 3.00 19.98 -15.64
N GLU A 78 3.84 20.65 -16.42
CA GLU A 78 3.51 21.08 -17.80
C GLU A 78 3.46 19.91 -18.80
N THR A 79 3.86 18.70 -18.39
CA THR A 79 3.73 17.49 -19.21
C THR A 79 2.25 17.25 -19.54
N ALA A 80 1.95 17.22 -20.83
CA ALA A 80 0.61 16.86 -21.32
C ALA A 80 0.41 15.36 -21.17
N VAL A 81 -0.71 14.97 -20.57
CA VAL A 81 -1.08 13.57 -20.34
C VAL A 81 -2.45 13.35 -20.97
N ASP A 82 -2.54 12.42 -21.91
CA ASP A 82 -3.81 11.87 -22.38
C ASP A 82 -4.00 10.47 -21.75
N PRO A 83 -5.02 10.28 -20.91
CA PRO A 83 -5.29 8.99 -20.29
C PRO A 83 -5.50 7.84 -21.30
N MET A 84 -6.00 8.14 -22.50
CA MET A 84 -6.21 7.12 -23.54
C MET A 84 -4.89 6.71 -24.20
N ASP A 85 -3.97 7.66 -24.43
CA ASP A 85 -2.62 7.35 -24.92
C ASP A 85 -1.90 6.39 -23.95
N LEU A 86 -2.09 6.57 -22.64
CA LEU A 86 -1.56 5.66 -21.62
C LEU A 86 -2.12 4.24 -21.78
N VAL A 87 -3.44 4.10 -21.97
CA VAL A 87 -4.10 2.80 -22.18
C VAL A 87 -3.60 2.13 -23.46
N GLU A 88 -3.43 2.88 -24.55
CA GLU A 88 -2.89 2.36 -25.80
C GLU A 88 -1.45 1.86 -25.65
N LEU A 89 -0.59 2.62 -24.99
CA LEU A 89 0.81 2.25 -24.75
C LEU A 89 0.93 1.02 -23.84
N GLN A 90 0.14 0.94 -22.77
CA GLN A 90 0.10 -0.23 -21.88
C GLN A 90 -0.32 -1.48 -22.65
N ARG A 91 -1.39 -1.38 -23.46
CA ARG A 91 -1.86 -2.50 -24.30
C ARG A 91 -0.78 -2.99 -25.27
N ALA A 92 -0.07 -2.06 -25.92
CA ALA A 92 1.02 -2.38 -26.82
C ALA A 92 2.19 -3.06 -26.09
N GLN A 93 2.52 -2.62 -24.87
CA GLN A 93 3.58 -3.18 -24.06
C GLN A 93 3.31 -4.62 -23.60
N PHE A 94 2.06 -4.94 -23.23
CA PHE A 94 1.69 -6.29 -22.81
C PHE A 94 1.43 -7.25 -23.99
N GLY A 95 1.38 -6.75 -25.23
CA GLY A 95 1.28 -7.58 -26.44
C GLY A 95 0.01 -8.42 -26.52
N VAL A 96 -1.06 -8.05 -25.81
CA VAL A 96 -2.32 -8.80 -25.80
C VAL A 96 -3.09 -8.49 -27.08
N THR A 97 -3.17 -9.47 -28.00
CA THR A 97 -3.98 -9.31 -29.23
C THR A 97 -5.47 -9.52 -28.95
N PRO A 98 -6.38 -8.99 -29.80
CA PRO A 98 -7.81 -9.26 -29.69
C PRO A 98 -8.16 -10.76 -29.66
N GLU A 99 -7.43 -11.59 -30.41
CA GLU A 99 -7.61 -13.05 -30.42
C GLU A 99 -7.21 -13.69 -29.09
N MET A 100 -6.07 -13.30 -28.53
CA MET A 100 -5.62 -13.78 -27.22
C MET A 100 -6.61 -13.38 -26.13
N ARG A 101 -7.11 -12.15 -26.18
CA ARG A 101 -8.10 -11.65 -25.23
C ARG A 101 -9.38 -12.46 -25.28
N LYS A 102 -9.92 -12.70 -26.48
CA LYS A 102 -11.13 -13.49 -26.67
C LYS A 102 -11.00 -14.93 -26.16
N GLU A 103 -9.83 -15.54 -26.31
CA GLU A 103 -9.58 -16.88 -25.76
C GLU A 103 -9.51 -16.82 -24.23
N ASN A 104 -8.81 -15.82 -23.67
CA ASN A 104 -8.64 -15.66 -22.22
C ASN A 104 -9.95 -15.32 -21.49
N THR A 105 -10.91 -14.67 -22.15
CA THR A 105 -12.19 -14.27 -21.53
C THR A 105 -13.36 -15.21 -21.85
N ARG A 106 -13.10 -16.35 -22.51
CA ARG A 106 -14.15 -17.31 -22.86
C ARG A 106 -14.78 -17.91 -21.61
N GLY A 107 -16.12 -17.87 -21.53
CA GLY A 107 -16.88 -18.35 -20.37
C GLY A 107 -16.86 -17.42 -19.17
N THR A 108 -16.38 -16.19 -19.31
CA THR A 108 -16.34 -15.18 -18.24
C THR A 108 -17.31 -14.03 -18.55
N PRO A 109 -17.61 -13.13 -17.60
CA PRO A 109 -18.43 -11.94 -17.87
C PRO A 109 -17.88 -11.05 -19.00
N PHE A 110 -16.58 -11.17 -19.29
CA PHE A 110 -15.88 -10.38 -20.30
C PHE A 110 -15.88 -11.02 -21.70
N GLU A 111 -16.53 -12.18 -21.90
CA GLU A 111 -16.51 -12.91 -23.19
C GLU A 111 -17.03 -12.06 -24.36
N LYS A 112 -18.04 -11.23 -24.11
CA LYS A 112 -18.73 -10.42 -25.13
C LYS A 112 -18.24 -8.99 -25.21
N TRP A 113 -17.21 -8.64 -24.44
CA TRP A 113 -16.70 -7.27 -24.41
C TRP A 113 -15.99 -6.91 -25.72
N SER A 114 -16.22 -5.69 -26.16
CA SER A 114 -15.48 -5.05 -27.24
C SER A 114 -14.15 -4.48 -26.74
N ASP A 115 -13.23 -4.17 -27.66
CA ASP A 115 -11.95 -3.54 -27.29
C ASP A 115 -12.16 -2.20 -26.58
N ALA A 116 -13.18 -1.43 -26.97
CA ALA A 116 -13.53 -0.19 -26.29
C ALA A 116 -13.92 -0.38 -24.82
N GLN A 117 -14.61 -1.49 -24.47
CA GLN A 117 -14.96 -1.79 -23.07
C GLN A 117 -13.73 -2.20 -22.25
N PHE A 118 -12.77 -2.89 -22.87
CA PHE A 118 -11.49 -3.17 -22.21
C PHE A 118 -10.65 -1.92 -22.01
N ASP A 119 -10.74 -0.95 -22.93
CA ASP A 119 -10.04 0.32 -22.82
C ASP A 119 -10.64 1.19 -21.72
N GLU A 120 -11.97 1.19 -21.61
CA GLU A 120 -12.70 1.79 -20.51
C GLU A 120 -12.32 1.14 -19.16
N LEU A 121 -12.25 -0.18 -19.09
CA LEU A 121 -11.75 -0.88 -17.89
C LEU A 121 -10.33 -0.47 -17.53
N ALA A 122 -9.42 -0.36 -18.50
CA ALA A 122 -8.04 0.04 -18.24
C ALA A 122 -7.96 1.49 -17.74
N LEU A 123 -8.73 2.41 -18.34
CA LEU A 123 -8.83 3.81 -17.93
C LEU A 123 -9.35 3.92 -16.49
N GLU A 124 -10.47 3.26 -16.19
CA GLU A 124 -11.08 3.27 -14.87
C GLU A 124 -10.19 2.59 -13.82
N SER A 125 -9.47 1.53 -14.18
CA SER A 125 -8.50 0.87 -13.29
C SER A 125 -7.33 1.79 -12.94
N ASN A 126 -6.83 2.59 -13.89
CA ASN A 126 -5.78 3.57 -13.63
C ASN A 126 -6.28 4.70 -12.70
N ASN A 127 -7.47 5.24 -12.96
CA ASN A 127 -8.11 6.25 -12.10
C ASN A 127 -8.33 5.72 -10.67
N TRP A 128 -8.84 4.49 -10.56
CA TRP A 128 -9.07 3.83 -9.28
C TRP A 128 -7.76 3.65 -8.53
N MET A 129 -6.74 3.08 -9.16
CA MET A 129 -5.46 2.77 -8.50
C MET A 129 -4.79 4.03 -7.94
N LEU A 130 -4.74 5.12 -8.71
CA LEU A 130 -4.17 6.39 -8.25
C LEU A 130 -5.03 7.06 -7.18
N SER A 131 -6.36 6.93 -7.25
CA SER A 131 -7.25 7.36 -6.16
C SER A 131 -6.95 6.59 -4.87
N GLN A 132 -6.77 5.27 -4.96
CA GLN A 132 -6.48 4.47 -3.78
C GLN A 132 -5.06 4.65 -3.24
N PHE A 133 -4.11 5.10 -4.06
CA PHE A 133 -2.81 5.56 -3.58
C PHE A 133 -2.99 6.83 -2.77
N MET A 134 -3.61 7.87 -3.33
CA MET A 134 -3.93 9.11 -2.62
C MET A 134 -4.62 8.86 -1.26
N HIS A 135 -5.63 7.98 -1.23
CA HIS A 135 -6.31 7.62 0.03
C HIS A 135 -5.41 6.88 1.01
N GLY A 136 -4.52 6.03 0.51
CA GLY A 136 -3.48 5.38 1.31
C GLY A 136 -2.54 6.40 1.95
N GLU A 137 -2.07 7.38 1.19
CA GLU A 137 -1.20 8.46 1.68
C GLU A 137 -1.91 9.33 2.72
N GLN A 138 -3.21 9.59 2.56
CA GLN A 138 -3.97 10.30 3.58
C GLN A 138 -4.06 9.48 4.88
N GLY A 139 -4.24 8.16 4.75
CA GLY A 139 -4.16 7.24 5.89
C GLY A 139 -2.79 7.27 6.56
N ALA A 140 -1.71 7.23 5.77
CA ALA A 140 -0.32 7.31 6.25
C ALA A 140 -0.05 8.63 6.97
N LEU A 141 -0.52 9.74 6.43
CA LEU A 141 -0.43 11.07 7.05
C LEU A 141 -1.00 11.08 8.48
N ILE A 142 -2.21 10.53 8.65
CA ILE A 142 -2.87 10.48 9.97
C ILE A 142 -2.18 9.48 10.90
N CYS A 143 -1.82 8.29 10.40
CA CYS A 143 -1.16 7.28 11.20
C CYS A 143 0.23 7.73 11.67
N THR A 144 0.99 8.42 10.82
CA THR A 144 2.30 8.97 11.18
C THR A 144 2.16 10.15 12.15
N ALA A 145 1.11 10.97 12.03
CA ALA A 145 0.81 11.99 13.05
C ALA A 145 0.51 11.35 14.42
N LYS A 146 -0.27 10.26 14.45
CA LYS A 146 -0.48 9.45 15.66
C LYS A 146 0.84 8.86 16.18
N ILE A 147 1.74 8.40 15.31
CA ILE A 147 3.08 7.95 15.72
C ILE A 147 3.84 9.08 16.43
N VAL A 148 3.85 10.31 15.88
CA VAL A 148 4.48 11.48 16.53
C VAL A 148 3.90 11.71 17.91
N GLU A 149 2.59 11.58 18.07
CA GLU A 149 1.88 11.75 19.34
C GLU A 149 2.21 10.65 20.36
N THR A 150 2.29 9.39 19.93
CA THR A 150 2.20 8.22 20.81
C THR A 150 3.52 7.51 21.06
N VAL A 151 4.52 7.61 20.17
CA VAL A 151 5.79 6.89 20.36
C VAL A 151 6.55 7.46 21.56
N PRO A 152 7.16 6.64 22.44
CA PRO A 152 7.77 7.15 23.67
C PRO A 152 9.13 7.81 23.48
N TRP A 153 9.74 7.71 22.29
CA TRP A 153 11.14 8.09 22.05
C TRP A 153 11.28 9.34 21.17
N ILE A 154 12.13 10.28 21.61
CA ILE A 154 12.30 11.54 20.90
C ILE A 154 12.90 11.37 19.50
N ASP A 155 13.85 10.43 19.33
CA ASP A 155 14.45 10.14 18.03
C ASP A 155 13.39 9.64 17.02
N ALA A 156 12.43 8.84 17.48
CA ALA A 156 11.31 8.37 16.66
C ALA A 156 10.33 9.50 16.34
N LYS A 157 9.99 10.35 17.32
CA LYS A 157 9.14 11.53 17.09
C LYS A 157 9.76 12.48 16.06
N TYR A 158 11.07 12.70 16.08
CA TYR A 158 11.75 13.55 15.10
C TYR A 158 11.66 13.00 13.68
N TYR A 159 11.89 11.69 13.49
CA TYR A 159 11.76 11.09 12.17
C TYR A 159 10.30 11.04 11.71
N ALA A 160 9.37 10.64 12.58
CA ALA A 160 7.95 10.60 12.23
C ALA A 160 7.44 11.99 11.82
N ALA A 161 7.95 13.08 12.42
CA ALA A 161 7.61 14.43 12.00
C ALA A 161 8.09 14.78 10.59
N THR A 162 9.22 14.23 10.12
CA THR A 162 9.63 14.39 8.71
C THR A 162 8.71 13.59 7.80
N GLN A 163 8.34 12.38 8.19
CA GLN A 163 7.42 11.55 7.43
C GLN A 163 6.03 12.20 7.32
N VAL A 164 5.49 12.85 8.37
CA VAL A 164 4.22 13.61 8.27
C VAL A 164 4.27 14.64 7.14
N MET A 165 5.42 15.28 6.93
CA MET A 165 5.59 16.23 5.83
C MET A 165 5.64 15.49 4.48
N ASP A 166 6.39 14.39 4.40
CA ASP A 166 6.48 13.54 3.21
C ASP A 166 5.06 13.06 2.80
N GLU A 167 4.24 12.54 3.72
CA GLU A 167 2.86 12.09 3.41
C GLU A 167 1.91 13.22 3.01
N ALA A 168 2.06 14.41 3.63
CA ALA A 168 1.28 15.57 3.20
C ALA A 168 1.57 15.93 1.74
N ARG A 169 2.85 15.86 1.34
CA ARG A 169 3.28 16.05 -0.05
C ARG A 169 2.77 14.93 -0.95
N HIS A 170 2.77 13.66 -0.50
CA HIS A 170 2.26 12.54 -1.29
C HIS A 170 0.77 12.70 -1.61
N VAL A 171 -0.04 13.06 -0.61
CA VAL A 171 -1.46 13.39 -0.82
C VAL A 171 -1.61 14.52 -1.83
N GLU A 172 -0.84 15.61 -1.68
CA GLU A 172 -0.89 16.77 -2.58
C GLU A 172 -0.59 16.39 -4.04
N VAL A 173 0.50 15.65 -4.29
CA VAL A 173 0.90 15.33 -5.67
C VAL A 173 -0.02 14.32 -6.33
N PHE A 174 -0.52 13.31 -5.61
CA PHE A 174 -1.48 12.36 -6.18
C PHE A 174 -2.83 13.02 -6.44
N ALA A 175 -3.31 13.88 -5.52
CA ALA A 175 -4.53 14.65 -5.73
C ALA A 175 -4.41 15.55 -6.97
N ARG A 176 -3.32 16.30 -7.10
CA ARG A 176 -3.08 17.14 -8.28
C ARG A 176 -2.98 16.33 -9.57
N TYR A 177 -2.32 15.17 -9.55
CA TYR A 177 -2.23 14.32 -10.72
C TYR A 177 -3.62 13.84 -11.15
N LEU A 178 -4.45 13.38 -10.21
CA LEU A 178 -5.84 13.01 -10.47
C LEU A 178 -6.64 14.18 -11.06
N ASP A 179 -6.57 15.36 -10.43
CA ASP A 179 -7.36 16.54 -10.82
C ASP A 179 -6.95 17.15 -12.18
N THR A 180 -5.66 17.06 -12.53
CA THR A 180 -5.11 17.80 -13.68
C THR A 180 -4.71 16.92 -14.86
N LYS A 181 -4.51 15.61 -14.65
CA LYS A 181 -4.04 14.65 -15.67
C LYS A 181 -5.02 13.53 -15.95
N LEU A 182 -5.97 13.29 -15.05
CA LEU A 182 -7.00 12.27 -15.19
C LEU A 182 -8.39 12.89 -15.20
N ASN A 183 -9.39 12.07 -15.49
CA ASN A 183 -10.77 12.52 -15.72
C ASN A 183 -11.75 12.09 -14.61
N GLY A 184 -11.26 11.56 -13.50
CA GLY A 184 -12.14 11.07 -12.44
C GLY A 184 -11.42 10.56 -11.20
N HIS A 185 -12.23 10.32 -10.17
CA HIS A 185 -11.81 9.81 -8.87
C HIS A 185 -12.64 8.58 -8.49
N TYR A 186 -12.13 7.88 -7.49
CA TYR A 186 -12.83 6.80 -6.81
C TYR A 186 -12.85 7.03 -5.30
N PRO A 187 -13.93 6.63 -4.61
CA PRO A 187 -14.00 6.69 -3.16
C PRO A 187 -13.00 5.71 -2.52
N LEU A 188 -12.71 5.92 -1.24
CA LEU A 188 -11.85 5.04 -0.44
C LEU A 188 -12.42 3.61 -0.47
N ASN A 189 -11.63 2.66 -0.93
CA ASN A 189 -12.01 1.24 -0.94
C ASN A 189 -12.29 0.74 0.48
N ALA A 190 -13.35 -0.04 0.63
CA ALA A 190 -13.82 -0.50 1.94
C ALA A 190 -12.75 -1.28 2.74
N HIS A 191 -11.96 -2.14 2.08
CA HIS A 191 -10.91 -2.90 2.75
C HIS A 191 -9.76 -2.03 3.24
N LEU A 192 -9.38 -1.01 2.46
CA LEU A 192 -8.39 -0.03 2.90
C LEU A 192 -8.94 0.77 4.08
N GLY A 193 -10.18 1.25 3.98
CA GLY A 193 -10.80 2.04 5.04
C GLY A 193 -10.93 1.29 6.36
N LEU A 194 -11.28 0.00 6.33
CA LEU A 194 -11.33 -0.84 7.53
C LEU A 194 -9.94 -1.05 8.13
N LEU A 195 -8.93 -1.33 7.30
CA LEU A 195 -7.56 -1.46 7.79
C LEU A 195 -7.04 -0.16 8.41
N LEU A 196 -7.33 0.99 7.81
CA LEU A 196 -6.97 2.30 8.38
C LEU A 196 -7.69 2.55 9.72
N ASP A 197 -8.96 2.17 9.85
CA ASP A 197 -9.68 2.26 11.12
C ASP A 197 -9.01 1.38 12.18
N ASP A 198 -8.74 0.11 11.88
CA ASP A 198 -8.10 -0.82 12.82
C ASP A 198 -6.73 -0.27 13.31
N ILE A 199 -5.96 0.35 12.42
CA ILE A 199 -4.65 0.95 12.72
C ILE A 199 -4.78 2.17 13.65
N ILE A 200 -5.77 3.03 13.40
CA ILE A 200 -5.98 4.28 14.15
C ILE A 200 -6.66 4.00 15.49
N GLU A 201 -7.62 3.08 15.54
CA GLU A 201 -8.36 2.74 16.74
C GLU A 201 -7.54 1.92 17.74
N ASP A 202 -6.46 1.26 17.33
CA ASP A 202 -5.61 0.54 18.26
C ASP A 202 -4.88 1.50 19.23
N SER A 203 -4.97 1.21 20.52
CA SER A 203 -4.32 2.00 21.57
C SER A 203 -2.80 1.79 21.64
N ARG A 204 -2.30 0.71 21.05
CA ARG A 204 -0.88 0.31 21.12
C ARG A 204 -0.12 0.99 19.99
N TRP A 205 0.82 1.86 20.33
CA TRP A 205 1.58 2.64 19.36
C TRP A 205 2.30 1.76 18.32
N ASP A 206 2.75 0.56 18.68
CA ASP A 206 3.49 -0.34 17.79
C ASP A 206 2.58 -0.97 16.70
N ILE A 207 1.28 -1.10 16.96
CA ILE A 207 0.32 -1.56 15.94
C ILE A 207 0.18 -0.52 14.84
N THR A 208 0.25 0.77 15.16
CA THR A 208 0.26 1.82 14.14
C THR A 208 1.47 1.71 13.21
N TYR A 209 2.65 1.40 13.76
CA TYR A 209 3.83 1.10 12.96
C TYR A 209 3.68 -0.18 12.13
N LEU A 210 3.21 -1.27 12.74
CA LEU A 210 3.05 -2.54 12.04
C LEU A 210 2.07 -2.40 10.88
N GLY A 211 0.89 -1.84 11.13
CA GLY A 211 -0.13 -1.66 10.11
C GLY A 211 0.27 -0.66 9.05
N MET A 212 0.73 0.53 9.41
CA MET A 212 1.04 1.54 8.41
C MET A 212 2.38 1.26 7.71
N GLN A 213 3.48 1.27 8.46
CA GLN A 213 4.84 1.27 7.91
C GLN A 213 5.22 -0.09 7.29
N ILE A 214 4.72 -1.20 7.86
CA ILE A 214 5.09 -2.55 7.39
C ILE A 214 4.07 -3.11 6.41
N MET A 215 2.77 -3.04 6.75
CA MET A 215 1.73 -3.61 5.90
C MET A 215 1.35 -2.65 4.78
N VAL A 216 0.82 -1.46 5.09
CA VAL A 216 0.28 -0.51 4.10
C VAL A 216 1.37 0.01 3.16
N GLU A 217 2.39 0.66 3.71
CA GLU A 217 3.49 1.25 2.94
C GLU A 217 4.39 0.18 2.30
N GLY A 218 4.57 -0.97 2.95
CA GLY A 218 5.29 -2.10 2.36
C GLY A 218 4.64 -2.57 1.06
N LEU A 219 3.31 -2.69 1.03
CA LEU A 219 2.58 -3.00 -0.20
C LEU A 219 2.62 -1.82 -1.19
N ALA A 220 2.47 -0.59 -0.70
CA ALA A 220 2.50 0.61 -1.53
C ALA A 220 3.82 0.71 -2.28
N LEU A 221 4.97 0.53 -1.61
CA LEU A 221 6.29 0.52 -2.22
C LEU A 221 6.43 -0.53 -3.33
N ALA A 222 5.87 -1.74 -3.13
CA ALA A 222 5.84 -2.77 -4.17
C ALA A 222 4.93 -2.36 -5.35
N ALA A 223 3.76 -1.78 -5.08
CA ALA A 223 2.81 -1.31 -6.08
C ALA A 223 3.38 -0.14 -6.90
N PHE A 224 3.98 0.85 -6.24
CA PHE A 224 4.68 1.97 -6.88
C PHE A 224 5.84 1.46 -7.73
N GLY A 225 6.62 0.52 -7.23
CA GLY A 225 7.69 -0.11 -8.00
C GLY A 225 7.18 -0.77 -9.28
N PHE A 226 6.08 -1.53 -9.19
CA PHE A 226 5.45 -2.15 -10.37
C PHE A 226 4.92 -1.10 -11.35
N MET A 227 4.20 -0.09 -10.88
CA MET A 227 3.68 0.98 -11.73
C MET A 227 4.80 1.79 -12.36
N HIS A 228 5.86 2.12 -11.63
CA HIS A 228 7.03 2.84 -12.13
C HIS A 228 7.74 2.07 -13.26
N MET A 229 7.84 0.74 -13.13
CA MET A 229 8.43 -0.12 -14.16
C MET A 229 7.57 -0.20 -15.42
N THR A 230 6.25 -0.16 -15.27
CA THR A 230 5.30 -0.42 -16.37
C THR A 230 4.75 0.85 -17.01
N THR A 231 4.71 1.98 -16.29
CA THR A 231 4.19 3.22 -16.84
C THR A 231 5.15 3.81 -17.88
N PRO A 232 4.64 4.16 -19.08
CA PRO A 232 5.38 4.91 -20.08
C PRO A 232 5.28 6.43 -19.87
N GLU A 233 4.40 6.91 -18.99
CA GLU A 233 4.10 8.34 -18.82
C GLU A 233 5.20 9.02 -17.97
N PRO A 234 5.95 10.00 -18.52
CA PRO A 234 7.13 10.57 -17.85
C PRO A 234 6.86 11.25 -16.51
N LEU A 235 5.76 12.02 -16.37
CA LEU A 235 5.46 12.76 -15.15
C LEU A 235 5.14 11.80 -13.99
N LEU A 236 4.26 10.82 -14.22
CA LEU A 236 3.90 9.78 -13.26
C LEU A 236 5.10 8.94 -12.91
N LYS A 237 5.97 8.63 -13.88
CA LYS A 237 7.22 7.91 -13.62
C LYS A 237 8.12 8.68 -12.66
N GLN A 238 8.30 9.98 -12.88
CA GLN A 238 9.09 10.82 -11.97
C GLN A 238 8.43 10.97 -10.59
N LEU A 239 7.11 11.17 -10.54
CA LEU A 239 6.34 11.25 -9.30
C LEU A 239 6.53 9.98 -8.47
N LEU A 240 6.33 8.80 -9.06
CA LEU A 240 6.51 7.52 -8.38
C LEU A 240 7.95 7.32 -7.90
N ARG A 241 8.95 7.71 -8.71
CA ARG A 241 10.37 7.65 -8.33
C ARG A 241 10.67 8.43 -7.05
N TYR A 242 10.04 9.59 -6.89
CA TYR A 242 10.25 10.48 -5.75
C TYR A 242 9.53 9.94 -4.51
N VAL A 243 8.24 9.58 -4.64
CA VAL A 243 7.46 8.92 -3.57
C VAL A 243 8.16 7.65 -3.08
N MET A 244 8.59 6.77 -3.99
CA MET A 244 9.32 5.54 -3.62
C MET A 244 10.62 5.79 -2.83
N SER A 245 11.27 6.96 -3.03
CA SER A 245 12.45 7.32 -2.24
C SER A 245 12.12 7.56 -0.79
N ASP A 246 10.94 8.12 -0.53
CA ASP A 246 10.43 8.46 0.79
C ASP A 246 9.90 7.20 1.47
N GLU A 247 9.03 6.45 0.79
CA GLU A 247 8.46 5.19 1.26
C GLU A 247 9.50 4.16 1.70
N ALA A 248 10.61 4.04 0.96
CA ALA A 248 11.67 3.12 1.35
C ALA A 248 12.27 3.48 2.73
N ARG A 249 12.32 4.77 3.08
CA ARG A 249 12.76 5.21 4.42
C ARG A 249 11.67 5.02 5.46
N HIS A 250 10.40 5.21 5.11
CA HIS A 250 9.25 5.01 6.00
C HIS A 250 9.15 3.53 6.44
N VAL A 251 9.20 2.60 5.50
CA VAL A 251 9.27 1.16 5.79
C VAL A 251 10.50 0.82 6.64
N ALA A 252 11.68 1.39 6.32
CA ALA A 252 12.89 1.18 7.12
C ALA A 252 12.74 1.73 8.56
N PHE A 253 12.05 2.85 8.74
CA PHE A 253 11.71 3.42 10.05
C PHE A 253 10.84 2.47 10.86
N GLY A 254 9.83 1.85 10.23
CA GLY A 254 9.04 0.78 10.81
C GLY A 254 9.89 -0.37 11.30
N VAL A 255 10.74 -0.93 10.43
CA VAL A 255 11.59 -2.09 10.75
C VAL A 255 12.54 -1.78 11.91
N LEU A 256 13.24 -0.65 11.86
CA LEU A 256 14.23 -0.27 12.88
C LEU A 256 13.59 -0.05 14.25
N THR A 257 12.41 0.56 14.29
CA THR A 257 11.70 0.87 15.54
C THR A 257 11.09 -0.39 16.15
N LEU A 258 10.36 -1.17 15.35
CA LEU A 258 9.65 -2.34 15.84
C LEU A 258 10.59 -3.48 16.23
N LYS A 259 11.71 -3.65 15.53
CA LYS A 259 12.66 -4.73 15.84
C LYS A 259 13.18 -4.65 17.28
N GLU A 260 13.57 -3.47 17.73
CA GLU A 260 14.04 -3.26 19.11
C GLU A 260 12.93 -3.60 20.12
N TYR A 261 11.70 -3.16 19.85
CA TYR A 261 10.56 -3.38 20.75
C TYR A 261 10.09 -4.84 20.80
N TYR A 262 10.04 -5.52 19.66
CA TYR A 262 9.52 -6.89 19.58
C TYR A 262 10.42 -7.92 20.26
N GLU A 263 11.71 -7.62 20.46
CA GLU A 263 12.62 -8.43 21.28
C GLU A 263 12.19 -8.49 22.76
N GLU A 264 11.39 -7.52 23.23
CA GLU A 264 10.89 -7.44 24.62
C GLU A 264 9.53 -8.11 24.82
N LEU A 265 8.83 -8.48 23.73
CA LEU A 265 7.48 -9.02 23.79
C LEU A 265 7.42 -10.50 24.16
N THR A 266 6.38 -10.87 24.88
CA THR A 266 6.04 -12.28 25.11
C THR A 266 5.51 -12.94 23.83
N LEU A 267 5.56 -14.27 23.77
CA LEU A 267 4.98 -15.01 22.63
C LEU A 267 3.47 -14.75 22.44
N ALA A 268 2.74 -14.43 23.51
CA ALA A 268 1.32 -14.09 23.42
C ALA A 268 1.13 -12.71 22.75
N GLU A 269 1.93 -11.71 23.14
CA GLU A 269 1.88 -10.38 22.52
C GLU A 269 2.33 -10.43 21.05
N VAL A 270 3.40 -11.19 20.75
CA VAL A 270 3.84 -11.42 19.37
C VAL A 270 2.75 -12.11 18.55
N ARG A 271 1.99 -13.04 19.14
CA ARG A 271 0.85 -13.69 18.46
C ARG A 271 -0.20 -12.69 18.02
N GLU A 272 -0.54 -11.71 18.86
CA GLU A 272 -1.49 -10.65 18.47
C GLU A 272 -1.00 -9.87 17.24
N ARG A 273 0.31 -9.61 17.14
CA ARG A 273 0.91 -8.94 15.97
C ARG A 273 0.93 -9.84 14.74
N GLN A 274 1.17 -11.14 14.93
CA GLN A 274 1.06 -12.14 13.85
C GLN A 274 -0.37 -12.19 13.28
N GLU A 275 -1.38 -12.24 14.15
CA GLU A 275 -2.79 -12.25 13.75
C GLU A 275 -3.17 -10.97 13.02
N PHE A 276 -2.80 -9.80 13.56
CA PHE A 276 -3.00 -8.51 12.90
C PHE A 276 -2.33 -8.44 11.52
N ALA A 277 -1.06 -8.85 11.40
CA ALA A 277 -0.35 -8.84 10.12
C ALA A 277 -0.99 -9.76 9.08
N PHE A 278 -1.53 -10.91 9.50
CA PHE A 278 -2.25 -11.81 8.61
C PHE A 278 -3.57 -11.22 8.14
N GLU A 279 -4.37 -10.64 9.05
CA GLU A 279 -5.62 -9.97 8.68
C GLU A 279 -5.39 -8.81 7.70
N ALA A 280 -4.41 -7.96 8.00
CA ALA A 280 -4.00 -6.87 7.12
C ALA A 280 -3.59 -7.40 5.75
N ALA A 281 -2.76 -8.44 5.68
CA ALA A 281 -2.36 -9.07 4.42
C ALA A 281 -3.56 -9.55 3.59
N VAL A 282 -4.56 -10.17 4.22
CA VAL A 282 -5.78 -10.62 3.53
C VAL A 282 -6.60 -9.43 3.02
N ARG A 283 -6.85 -8.41 3.85
CA ARG A 283 -7.59 -7.20 3.45
C ARG A 283 -6.92 -6.50 2.25
N MET A 284 -5.60 -6.39 2.28
CA MET A 284 -4.84 -5.75 1.21
C MET A 284 -4.83 -6.54 -0.09
N ARG A 285 -4.80 -7.88 -0.04
CA ARG A 285 -4.97 -8.74 -1.22
C ARG A 285 -6.36 -8.55 -1.82
N ASP A 286 -7.41 -8.61 -0.99
CA ASP A 286 -8.81 -8.57 -1.44
C ASP A 286 -9.19 -7.21 -2.05
N ARG A 287 -8.64 -6.11 -1.54
CA ARG A 287 -8.78 -4.75 -2.12
C ARG A 287 -8.47 -4.69 -3.62
N LEU A 288 -7.50 -5.49 -4.09
CA LEU A 288 -7.04 -5.47 -5.48
C LEU A 288 -8.06 -6.06 -6.47
N MET A 289 -9.23 -6.44 -5.99
CA MET A 289 -10.35 -6.85 -6.83
C MET A 289 -11.06 -5.68 -7.50
N MET A 290 -10.81 -4.44 -7.05
CA MET A 290 -11.31 -3.20 -7.67
C MET A 290 -12.84 -3.19 -7.78
N GLN A 291 -13.54 -3.58 -6.72
CA GLN A 291 -15.00 -3.73 -6.74
C GLN A 291 -15.70 -2.44 -7.23
N GLU A 292 -15.22 -1.25 -6.85
CA GLU A 292 -15.81 0.01 -7.28
C GLU A 292 -15.79 0.18 -8.81
N VAL A 293 -14.72 -0.27 -9.48
CA VAL A 293 -14.61 -0.26 -10.95
C VAL A 293 -15.58 -1.26 -11.57
N LEU A 294 -15.63 -2.49 -11.03
CA LEU A 294 -16.51 -3.53 -11.53
C LEU A 294 -17.99 -3.12 -11.43
N HIS A 295 -18.38 -2.50 -10.32
CA HIS A 295 -19.74 -1.95 -10.13
C HIS A 295 -20.01 -0.79 -11.09
N ARG A 296 -19.06 0.15 -11.26
CA ARG A 296 -19.23 1.28 -12.20
C ARG A 296 -19.45 0.82 -13.65
N LEU A 297 -18.81 -0.28 -14.05
CA LEU A 297 -18.89 -0.87 -15.39
C LEU A 297 -20.00 -1.92 -15.54
N ASP A 298 -20.87 -2.09 -14.55
CA ASP A 298 -21.98 -3.07 -14.54
C ASP A 298 -21.50 -4.52 -14.83
N VAL A 299 -20.35 -4.89 -14.26
CA VAL A 299 -19.77 -6.23 -14.39
C VAL A 299 -20.37 -7.16 -13.34
N ASP A 300 -20.70 -8.40 -13.76
CA ASP A 300 -21.02 -9.48 -12.84
C ASP A 300 -19.84 -9.76 -11.90
N VAL A 301 -19.95 -9.29 -10.65
CA VAL A 301 -18.92 -9.37 -9.62
C VAL A 301 -18.52 -10.81 -9.35
N LYS A 302 -19.49 -11.73 -9.24
CA LYS A 302 -19.19 -13.15 -8.94
C LYS A 302 -18.34 -13.77 -10.05
N GLY A 303 -18.76 -13.57 -11.29
CA GLY A 303 -18.02 -14.05 -12.46
C GLY A 303 -16.65 -13.39 -12.59
N ALA A 304 -16.51 -12.10 -12.25
CA ALA A 304 -15.23 -11.39 -12.27
C ALA A 304 -14.27 -11.89 -11.18
N VAL A 305 -14.78 -12.21 -9.97
CA VAL A 305 -13.99 -12.84 -8.89
C VAL A 305 -13.48 -14.20 -9.33
N GLN A 306 -14.37 -15.03 -9.89
CA GLN A 306 -13.99 -16.36 -10.34
C GLN A 306 -12.99 -16.30 -11.50
N PHE A 307 -13.12 -15.34 -12.41
CA PHE A 307 -12.13 -15.10 -13.45
C PHE A 307 -10.77 -14.68 -12.85
N ALA A 308 -10.77 -13.69 -11.96
CA ALA A 308 -9.58 -13.16 -11.33
C ALA A 308 -8.80 -14.21 -10.51
N LEU A 309 -9.50 -15.07 -9.76
CA LEU A 309 -8.89 -16.16 -9.00
C LEU A 309 -8.26 -17.24 -9.89
N ASN A 310 -8.72 -17.37 -11.13
CA ASN A 310 -8.21 -18.36 -12.08
C ASN A 310 -7.19 -17.78 -13.08
N ASP A 311 -6.96 -16.47 -13.08
CA ASP A 311 -5.97 -15.81 -13.95
C ASP A 311 -4.56 -15.90 -13.35
N PRO A 312 -3.63 -16.68 -13.94
CA PRO A 312 -2.27 -16.81 -13.43
C PRO A 312 -1.52 -15.48 -13.43
N GLY A 313 -1.80 -14.58 -14.38
CA GLY A 313 -1.17 -13.27 -14.46
C GLY A 313 -1.52 -12.42 -13.23
N ARG A 314 -2.81 -12.36 -12.88
CA ARG A 314 -3.28 -11.67 -11.68
C ARG A 314 -2.78 -12.28 -10.39
N GLN A 315 -2.70 -13.60 -10.28
CA GLN A 315 -2.13 -14.26 -9.11
C GLN A 315 -0.67 -13.86 -8.89
N ILE A 316 0.14 -13.87 -9.95
CA ILE A 316 1.55 -13.47 -9.88
C ILE A 316 1.65 -11.98 -9.48
N PHE A 317 0.84 -11.11 -10.08
CA PHE A 317 0.81 -9.69 -9.72
C PHE A 317 0.46 -9.48 -8.24
N GLN A 318 -0.61 -10.11 -7.75
CA GLN A 318 -1.01 -10.01 -6.34
C GLN A 318 0.09 -10.52 -5.40
N GLN A 319 0.75 -11.62 -5.75
CA GLN A 319 1.87 -12.14 -4.97
C GLN A 319 3.03 -11.14 -4.92
N MET A 320 3.44 -10.57 -6.06
CA MET A 320 4.56 -9.62 -6.12
C MET A 320 4.39 -8.41 -5.19
N LEU A 321 3.16 -8.01 -4.87
CA LEU A 321 2.89 -6.92 -3.92
C LEU A 321 3.30 -7.25 -2.47
N PHE A 322 3.47 -8.53 -2.14
CA PHE A 322 3.98 -8.98 -0.84
C PHE A 322 5.51 -9.09 -0.78
N SER A 323 6.21 -8.76 -1.87
CA SER A 323 7.68 -8.84 -1.96
C SER A 323 8.42 -7.96 -0.95
N LYS A 324 7.76 -6.95 -0.38
CA LYS A 324 8.31 -6.11 0.71
C LYS A 324 7.72 -6.45 2.08
N ILE A 325 6.49 -6.97 2.15
CA ILE A 325 5.86 -7.34 3.42
C ILE A 325 6.57 -8.55 4.06
N VAL A 326 6.70 -9.66 3.32
CA VAL A 326 7.16 -10.94 3.88
C VAL A 326 8.59 -10.86 4.43
N PRO A 327 9.58 -10.27 3.72
CA PRO A 327 10.92 -10.04 4.28
C PRO A 327 10.92 -9.18 5.54
N ASN A 328 10.14 -8.10 5.57
CA ASN A 328 10.09 -7.19 6.72
C ASN A 328 9.46 -7.89 7.94
N CYS A 329 8.38 -8.65 7.75
CA CYS A 329 7.81 -9.48 8.83
C CYS A 329 8.82 -10.51 9.36
N LYS A 330 9.71 -11.06 8.51
CA LYS A 330 10.77 -12.00 8.93
C LYS A 330 11.86 -11.29 9.71
N LYS A 331 12.29 -10.13 9.22
CA LYS A 331 13.29 -9.26 9.89
C LYS A 331 12.83 -8.84 11.28
N LEU A 332 11.52 -8.66 11.47
CA LEU A 332 10.86 -8.37 12.76
C LEU A 332 10.67 -9.61 13.65
N GLY A 333 11.08 -10.80 13.20
CA GLY A 333 10.91 -12.06 13.95
C GLY A 333 9.49 -12.61 13.94
N LEU A 334 8.52 -11.95 13.29
CA LEU A 334 7.11 -12.36 13.29
C LEU A 334 6.91 -13.69 12.56
N LEU A 335 7.70 -14.01 11.54
CA LEU A 335 7.56 -15.28 10.82
C LEU A 335 8.01 -16.48 11.67
N ASP A 336 9.07 -16.29 12.45
CA ASP A 336 9.79 -17.38 13.12
C ASP A 336 9.39 -17.54 14.59
N ALA A 337 8.71 -16.55 15.18
CA ALA A 337 8.30 -16.58 16.57
C ALA A 337 7.29 -17.70 16.86
N GLY A 338 7.49 -18.35 18.02
CA GLY A 338 6.60 -19.39 18.54
C GLY A 338 6.64 -20.66 17.70
N ASP A 339 5.49 -21.04 17.15
CA ASP A 339 5.27 -22.23 16.32
C ASP A 339 5.34 -21.93 14.81
N GLY A 340 5.76 -20.73 14.42
CA GLY A 340 5.82 -20.33 13.01
C GLY A 340 4.46 -20.09 12.36
N TRP A 341 3.43 -19.76 13.16
CA TRP A 341 2.07 -19.58 12.66
C TRP A 341 1.93 -18.57 11.52
N LEU A 342 2.57 -17.40 11.61
CA LEU A 342 2.48 -16.40 10.54
C LEU A 342 3.12 -16.92 9.24
N ARG A 343 4.25 -17.62 9.34
CA ARG A 343 4.90 -18.30 8.22
C ARG A 343 3.98 -19.33 7.58
N GLN A 344 3.27 -20.14 8.38
CA GLN A 344 2.25 -21.06 7.85
C GLN A 344 1.13 -20.30 7.13
N LYS A 345 0.59 -19.24 7.74
CA LYS A 345 -0.50 -18.44 7.17
C LYS A 345 -0.11 -17.70 5.89
N PHE A 346 1.11 -17.19 5.79
CA PHE A 346 1.64 -16.64 4.55
C PHE A 346 1.90 -17.73 3.49
N GLY A 347 2.14 -18.97 3.91
CA GLY A 347 2.13 -20.14 3.03
C GLY A 347 0.74 -20.44 2.47
N GLU A 348 -0.30 -20.43 3.32
CA GLU A 348 -1.71 -20.57 2.92
C GLU A 348 -2.17 -19.44 1.98
N LEU A 349 -1.68 -18.22 2.20
CA LEU A 349 -1.94 -17.07 1.34
C LEU A 349 -1.16 -17.10 0.00
N GLY A 350 -0.17 -17.99 -0.13
CA GLY A 350 0.62 -18.15 -1.35
C GLY A 350 1.68 -17.06 -1.58
N VAL A 351 2.18 -16.45 -0.51
CA VAL A 351 3.15 -15.32 -0.58
C VAL A 351 4.49 -15.63 0.10
N ILE A 352 4.64 -16.80 0.75
CA ILE A 352 5.83 -17.13 1.53
C ILE A 352 7.13 -17.19 0.72
N GLN A 353 7.05 -17.38 -0.60
CA GLN A 353 8.20 -17.44 -1.52
C GLN A 353 9.10 -16.20 -1.49
N PHE A 354 8.63 -15.08 -0.95
CA PHE A 354 9.42 -13.86 -0.84
C PHE A 354 10.26 -13.79 0.44
N GLU A 355 10.17 -14.76 1.36
CA GLU A 355 10.81 -14.68 2.68
C GLU A 355 12.34 -14.54 2.69
N ASP A 356 13.00 -14.84 1.57
CA ASP A 356 14.46 -14.75 1.44
C ASP A 356 14.89 -13.55 0.57
N LEU A 357 13.95 -12.68 0.17
CA LEU A 357 14.30 -11.40 -0.44
C LEU A 357 14.90 -10.45 0.59
N THR A 358 15.66 -9.48 0.10
CA THR A 358 16.23 -8.40 0.93
C THR A 358 15.10 -7.55 1.54
N ASP A 359 15.18 -7.33 2.85
CA ASP A 359 14.25 -6.45 3.56
C ASP A 359 14.58 -4.98 3.31
N THR A 360 13.56 -4.11 3.42
CA THR A 360 13.67 -2.71 2.98
C THR A 360 14.69 -1.90 3.78
N SER A 361 14.91 -2.26 5.06
CA SER A 361 15.89 -1.57 5.89
C SER A 361 17.35 -1.78 5.43
N ASP A 362 17.61 -2.83 4.66
CA ASP A 362 18.93 -3.13 4.09
C ASP A 362 19.13 -2.53 2.68
N GLU A 363 18.07 -2.08 2.00
CA GLU A 363 18.14 -1.57 0.62
C GLU A 363 17.64 -0.13 0.42
N TYR A 364 17.06 0.53 1.43
CA TYR A 364 16.48 1.88 1.27
C TYR A 364 17.47 2.92 0.72
N GLU A 365 18.78 2.72 0.92
CA GLU A 365 19.79 3.60 0.34
C GLU A 365 19.83 3.55 -1.20
N SER A 366 19.48 2.41 -1.80
CA SER A 366 19.37 2.27 -3.26
C SER A 366 18.22 3.08 -3.88
N PHE A 367 17.23 3.44 -3.06
CA PHE A 367 16.11 4.30 -3.45
C PHE A 367 16.39 5.78 -3.24
N ALA A 368 17.53 6.17 -2.66
CA ALA A 368 17.82 7.58 -2.40
C ALA A 368 17.87 8.39 -3.70
N LEU A 369 17.29 9.60 -3.70
CA LEU A 369 17.46 10.55 -4.78
C LEU A 369 18.90 11.09 -4.82
N GLY A 370 19.49 11.18 -6.00
CA GLY A 370 20.80 11.78 -6.21
C GLY A 370 20.75 13.32 -6.19
N GLU A 371 21.91 13.97 -6.06
CA GLU A 371 22.01 15.45 -6.05
C GLU A 371 21.42 16.10 -7.31
N GLN A 372 21.46 15.43 -8.45
CA GLN A 372 20.86 15.92 -9.69
C GLN A 372 19.32 15.86 -9.69
N GLU A 373 18.75 14.84 -9.04
CA GLU A 373 17.28 14.70 -8.90
C GLU A 373 16.72 15.72 -7.89
N LEU A 374 17.51 16.08 -6.87
CA LEU A 374 17.16 17.09 -5.86
C LEU A 374 17.51 18.54 -6.27
N ALA A 375 18.18 18.73 -7.41
CA ALA A 375 18.47 20.08 -7.91
C ALA A 375 17.18 20.68 -8.52
N PRO A 376 16.91 21.99 -8.30
CA PRO A 376 15.79 22.65 -8.95
C PRO A 376 15.88 22.46 -10.46
N GLN A 377 14.80 21.97 -11.08
CA GLN A 377 14.74 21.87 -12.54
C GLN A 377 14.76 23.29 -13.11
N ALA A 378 15.71 23.56 -14.02
CA ALA A 378 16.04 24.89 -14.54
C ALA A 378 15.03 25.42 -15.57
#